data_AF-A0AAF0T4A4-F1
#
_entry.id   AF-A0AAF0T4A4-F1
#
_cell.length_a   1.000
_cell.length_b   1.000
_cell.length_c   1.000
_cell.angle_alpha   90.00
_cell.angle_beta   90.00
_cell.angle_gamma   90.00
#
_symmetry.space_group_name_H-M   'P 1'
#
loop_
_entity.id
_entity.type
_entity.pdbx_description
1 polymer ?
#
loop_
_entity_poly.entity_id
_entity_poly.type
_entity_poly.pdbx_seq_one_letter_code
_entity_poly.pdbx_strand_id
1 'polypeptide(L)'
;METKQLTRISSVVGLFLSLTKPFTWGQHALIRSGEAYLSYSLGPLAVFVYIASYFFWFNNTAYPSEFYGPTGSEVSQAQAFTFIVRDQRLGANVGSAQGPTGVSPTEEGIYGGETCIFRICVLHG
;
A
#
# COMPACT_ATOMS: atom_id res chain seq x y z
N MET A 1 -18.70 -3.66 -10.30
CA MET A 1 -19.57 -2.74 -9.52
C MET A 1 -18.85 -1.39 -9.43
N GLU A 2 -19.36 -0.39 -8.72
CA GLU A 2 -18.63 0.78 -8.19
C GLU A 2 -18.77 2.16 -8.85
N THR A 3 -18.66 2.40 -10.16
CA THR A 3 -18.78 3.81 -10.64
C THR A 3 -20.21 4.34 -10.49
N LYS A 4 -21.21 3.53 -10.85
CA LYS A 4 -22.63 3.89 -10.70
C LYS A 4 -23.07 4.06 -9.24
N GLN A 5 -22.44 3.36 -8.29
CA GLN A 5 -22.80 3.47 -6.87
C GLN A 5 -22.17 4.72 -6.24
N LEU A 6 -20.91 5.03 -6.56
CA LEU A 6 -20.25 6.25 -6.10
C LEU A 6 -20.94 7.51 -6.63
N THR A 7 -21.32 7.52 -7.92
CA THR A 7 -22.08 8.64 -8.49
C THR A 7 -23.44 8.81 -7.79
N ARG A 8 -24.13 7.71 -7.45
CA ARG A 8 -25.40 7.77 -6.71
C ARG A 8 -25.22 8.40 -5.33
N ILE A 9 -24.18 8.01 -4.58
CA ILE A 9 -23.92 8.57 -3.25
C ILE A 9 -23.66 10.08 -3.34
N SER A 10 -22.79 10.52 -4.26
CA SER A 10 -22.48 11.95 -4.44
C SER A 10 -23.72 12.77 -4.82
N SER A 11 -24.57 12.27 -5.74
CA SER A 11 -25.80 12.97 -6.12
C SER A 11 -26.81 13.08 -4.98
N VAL A 12 -26.97 12.02 -4.17
CA VAL A 12 -27.87 12.04 -3.01
C VAL A 12 -27.39 13.02 -1.94
N VAL A 13 -26.09 13.03 -1.64
CA VAL A 13 -25.50 13.99 -0.69
C VAL A 13 -25.63 15.43 -1.19
N GLY A 14 -25.39 15.67 -2.49
CA GLY A 14 -25.55 17.00 -3.10
C GLY A 14 -26.99 17.52 -3.02
N LEU A 15 -27.98 16.66 -3.29
CA LEU A 15 -29.40 17.01 -3.15
C LEU A 15 -29.77 17.31 -1.69
N PHE A 16 -29.30 16.49 -0.76
CA PHE A 16 -29.53 16.68 0.66
C PHE A 16 -28.98 18.02 1.18
N LEU A 17 -27.74 18.36 0.84
CA LEU A 17 -27.10 19.61 1.25
C LEU A 17 -27.76 20.85 0.63
N SER A 18 -28.36 20.72 -0.56
CA SER A 18 -29.07 21.83 -1.22
C SER A 18 -30.44 22.12 -0.59
N LEU A 19 -31.14 21.08 -0.12
CA LEU A 19 -32.49 21.18 0.41
C LEU A 19 -32.54 21.47 1.92
N THR A 20 -31.46 21.24 2.65
CA THR A 20 -31.43 21.37 4.11
C THR A 20 -30.66 22.61 4.57
N LYS A 21 -31.15 23.27 5.63
CA LYS A 21 -30.41 24.33 6.33
C LYS A 21 -29.42 23.70 7.31
N PRO A 22 -28.28 24.34 7.62
CA PRO A 22 -27.32 23.79 8.56
C PRO A 22 -27.94 23.63 9.95
N PHE A 23 -27.84 22.43 10.51
CA PHE A 23 -28.35 22.11 11.84
C PHE A 23 -27.67 22.97 12.92
N THR A 24 -28.40 23.27 14.01
CA THR A 24 -27.95 24.18 15.09
C THR A 24 -26.67 23.75 15.78
N TRP A 25 -26.39 22.44 15.89
CA TRP A 25 -25.12 21.96 16.44
C TRP A 25 -23.93 22.30 15.52
N GLY A 26 -24.09 22.09 14.20
CA GLY A 26 -23.03 22.38 13.22
C GLY A 26 -22.79 23.89 13.08
N GLN A 27 -23.81 24.69 13.37
CA GLN A 27 -23.68 26.14 13.44
C GLN A 27 -22.75 26.61 14.57
N HIS A 28 -22.69 25.89 15.68
CA HIS A 28 -21.89 26.27 16.84
C HIS A 28 -20.50 25.63 16.85
N ALA A 29 -20.31 24.52 16.13
CA ALA A 29 -19.04 23.79 16.08
C ALA A 29 -18.08 24.27 14.97
N LEU A 30 -18.60 24.85 13.88
CA LEU A 30 -17.80 25.20 12.71
C LEU A 30 -17.58 26.70 12.58
N ILE A 31 -16.35 27.07 12.21
CA ILE A 31 -15.96 28.45 11.94
C ILE A 31 -16.40 28.79 10.52
N ARG A 32 -17.27 29.79 10.36
CA ARG A 32 -17.83 30.21 9.06
C ARG A 32 -17.04 31.38 8.49
N SER A 33 -15.76 31.14 8.23
CA SER A 33 -14.83 32.08 7.56
C SER A 33 -14.30 31.47 6.27
N GLY A 34 -13.96 32.31 5.28
CA GLY A 34 -13.35 31.87 4.02
C GLY A 34 -12.08 31.03 4.25
N GLU A 35 -11.24 31.43 5.19
CA GLU A 35 -10.01 30.69 5.55
C GLU A 35 -10.30 29.34 6.21
N ALA A 36 -11.39 29.25 6.99
CA ALA A 36 -11.80 28.00 7.60
C ALA A 36 -12.32 26.99 6.55
N TYR A 37 -13.06 27.44 5.54
CA TYR A 37 -13.46 26.56 4.44
C TYR A 37 -12.26 26.06 3.63
N LEU A 38 -11.24 26.90 3.45
CA LEU A 38 -9.99 26.50 2.81
C LEU A 38 -9.25 25.45 3.65
N SER A 39 -9.16 25.63 4.96
CA SER A 39 -8.50 24.65 5.85
C SER A 39 -9.25 23.31 5.92
N TYR A 40 -10.59 23.34 5.89
CA TYR A 40 -11.42 22.13 5.79
C TYR A 40 -11.21 21.36 4.48
N SER A 41 -10.76 22.02 3.42
CA SER A 41 -10.40 21.36 2.16
C SER A 41 -8.98 20.81 2.19
N LEU A 42 -8.03 21.58 2.72
CA LEU A 42 -6.61 21.21 2.82
C LEU A 42 -6.36 20.00 3.73
N GLY A 43 -7.08 19.88 4.85
CA GLY A 43 -6.92 18.75 5.77
C GLY A 43 -7.15 17.39 5.10
N PRO A 44 -8.33 17.14 4.51
CA PRO A 44 -8.61 15.92 3.75
C PRO A 44 -7.68 15.72 2.55
N LEU A 45 -7.31 16.79 1.83
CA LEU A 45 -6.33 16.73 0.74
C LEU A 45 -4.98 16.17 1.19
N ALA A 46 -4.47 16.61 2.35
CA ALA A 46 -3.23 16.08 2.91
C ALA A 46 -3.34 14.56 3.19
N VAL A 47 -4.48 14.11 3.72
CA VAL A 47 -4.74 12.68 3.95
C VAL A 47 -4.84 11.91 2.63
N PHE A 48 -5.49 12.47 1.61
CA PHE A 48 -5.57 11.84 0.29
C PHE A 48 -4.19 11.67 -0.35
N VAL A 49 -3.32 12.69 -0.28
CA VAL A 49 -1.95 12.61 -0.81
C VAL A 49 -1.12 11.58 -0.03
N TYR A 50 -1.28 11.52 1.28
CA TYR A 50 -0.63 10.51 2.11
C TYR A 50 -1.05 9.10 1.68
N ILE A 51 -2.35 8.81 1.63
CA ILE A 51 -2.88 7.51 1.20
C ILE A 51 -2.43 7.17 -0.23
N ALA A 52 -2.47 8.15 -1.15
CA ALA A 52 -2.03 7.96 -2.53
C ALA A 52 -0.55 7.57 -2.62
N SER A 53 0.31 8.16 -1.77
CA SER A 53 1.73 7.82 -1.70
C SER A 53 1.95 6.36 -1.28
N TYR A 54 1.20 5.87 -0.28
CA TYR A 54 1.25 4.45 0.11
C TYR A 54 0.72 3.53 -0.99
N PHE A 55 -0.37 3.91 -1.65
CA PHE A 55 -0.92 3.15 -2.77
C PHE A 55 0.09 3.02 -3.90
N PHE A 56 0.75 4.11 -4.28
CA PHE A 56 1.78 4.09 -5.31
C PHE A 56 2.97 3.20 -4.94
N TRP A 57 3.42 3.24 -3.68
CA TRP A 57 4.63 2.54 -3.26
C TRP A 57 4.46 1.01 -3.12
N PHE A 58 3.27 0.55 -2.73
CA PHE A 58 3.05 -0.86 -2.39
C PHE A 58 2.07 -1.60 -3.30
N ASN A 59 1.23 -0.91 -4.07
CA ASN A 59 0.18 -1.56 -4.84
C ASN A 59 0.56 -1.75 -6.31
N ASN A 60 0.85 -2.98 -6.71
CA ASN A 60 1.15 -3.35 -8.09
C ASN A 60 -0.08 -3.72 -8.95
N THR A 61 -1.30 -3.73 -8.38
CA THR A 61 -2.52 -4.10 -9.12
C THR A 61 -3.13 -2.90 -9.84
N ALA A 62 -3.28 -1.79 -9.12
CA ALA A 62 -3.72 -0.53 -9.70
C ALA A 62 -2.56 0.22 -10.38
N TYR A 63 -1.33 0.02 -9.89
CA TYR A 63 -0.10 0.55 -10.48
C TYR A 63 0.79 -0.59 -10.98
N PRO A 64 0.49 -1.16 -12.16
CA PRO A 64 1.25 -2.26 -12.76
C PRO A 64 2.74 -1.92 -12.92
N SER A 65 3.60 -2.86 -12.53
CA SER A 65 5.06 -2.69 -12.53
C SER A 65 5.65 -2.64 -13.94
N GLU A 66 4.93 -3.11 -14.95
CA GLU A 66 5.28 -2.98 -16.36
C GLU A 66 5.32 -1.53 -16.83
N PHE A 67 4.53 -0.65 -16.21
CA PHE A 67 4.44 0.77 -16.57
C PHE A 67 5.17 1.68 -15.58
N TYR A 68 5.14 1.33 -14.29
CA TYR A 68 5.67 2.18 -13.21
C TYR A 68 6.97 1.65 -12.59
N GLY A 69 7.49 0.54 -13.08
CA GLY A 69 8.63 -0.16 -12.51
C GLY A 69 8.25 -1.04 -11.31
N PRO A 70 9.10 -2.01 -10.95
CA PRO A 70 8.87 -2.89 -9.82
C PRO A 70 8.95 -2.13 -8.50
N THR A 71 8.04 -2.47 -7.59
CA THR A 71 8.05 -1.99 -6.21
C THR A 71 9.31 -2.46 -5.47
N GLY A 72 9.68 -1.78 -4.38
CA GLY A 72 10.88 -2.14 -3.62
C GLY A 72 10.89 -3.60 -3.14
N SER A 73 9.73 -4.13 -2.74
CA SER A 73 9.58 -5.53 -2.35
C SER A 73 9.74 -6.49 -3.53
N GLU A 74 9.28 -6.13 -4.73
CA GLU A 74 9.45 -6.93 -5.95
C GLU A 74 10.92 -6.97 -6.39
N VAL A 75 11.64 -5.85 -6.33
CA VAL A 75 13.07 -5.78 -6.67
C VAL A 75 13.89 -6.64 -5.71
N SER A 76 13.64 -6.52 -4.40
CA SER A 76 14.38 -7.29 -3.40
C SER A 76 14.16 -8.80 -3.56
N GLN A 77 12.93 -9.25 -3.84
CA GLN A 77 12.64 -10.66 -4.11
C GLN A 77 13.26 -11.14 -5.43
N ALA A 78 13.19 -10.35 -6.50
CA ALA A 78 13.80 -10.69 -7.78
C ALA A 78 15.33 -10.81 -7.69
N GLN A 79 15.98 -9.97 -6.88
CA GLN A 79 17.41 -10.05 -6.61
C GLN A 79 17.77 -11.37 -5.92
N ALA A 80 17.05 -11.73 -4.85
CA ALA A 80 17.27 -13.00 -4.16
C ALA A 80 17.03 -14.19 -5.11
N PHE A 81 15.96 -14.15 -5.90
CA PHE A 81 15.65 -15.18 -6.88
C PHE A 81 16.76 -15.38 -7.92
N THR A 82 17.37 -14.28 -8.40
CA THR A 82 18.48 -14.35 -9.35
C THR A 82 19.68 -15.12 -8.79
N PHE A 83 20.02 -14.91 -7.51
CA PHE A 83 21.10 -15.65 -6.85
C PHE A 83 20.73 -17.12 -6.63
N ILE A 84 19.49 -17.42 -6.25
CA ILE A 84 19.01 -18.79 -6.08
C ILE A 84 19.07 -19.58 -7.39
N VAL A 85 18.58 -19.01 -8.49
CA VAL A 85 18.63 -19.67 -9.81
C VAL A 85 20.07 -19.86 -10.27
N ARG A 86 20.94 -18.88 -10.02
CA ARG A 86 22.38 -19.01 -10.30
C ARG A 86 22.99 -20.20 -9.56
N ASP A 87 22.72 -20.32 -8.26
CA ASP A 87 23.34 -21.36 -7.42
C ASP A 87 22.76 -22.76 -7.72
N GLN A 88 21.47 -22.86 -8.04
CA GLN A 88 20.88 -24.10 -8.57
C GLN A 88 21.54 -24.53 -9.89
N ARG A 89 21.81 -23.59 -10.81
CA ARG A 89 22.51 -23.86 -12.08
C ARG A 89 23.96 -24.30 -11.86
N LEU A 90 24.58 -23.87 -10.77
CA LEU A 90 25.92 -24.31 -10.36
C LEU A 90 25.91 -25.65 -9.60
N GLY A 91 24.73 -26.28 -9.43
CA GLY A 91 24.58 -27.60 -8.80
C GLY A 91 24.43 -27.54 -7.28
N ALA A 92 24.24 -26.37 -6.67
CA ALA A 92 24.00 -26.25 -5.23
C ALA A 92 22.55 -26.58 -4.87
N ASN A 93 22.36 -27.38 -3.83
CA ASN A 93 21.03 -27.64 -3.28
C ASN A 93 20.58 -26.49 -2.38
N VAL A 94 19.92 -25.50 -2.99
CA VAL A 94 19.42 -24.30 -2.29
C VAL A 94 18.36 -24.58 -1.22
N GLY A 95 17.67 -25.72 -1.29
CA GLY A 95 16.64 -26.09 -0.31
C GLY A 95 17.20 -26.60 1.01
N SER A 96 18.46 -27.06 1.02
CA SER A 96 19.18 -27.49 2.23
C SER A 96 20.42 -26.63 2.52
N ALA A 97 20.60 -25.54 1.78
CA ALA A 97 21.73 -24.65 1.95
C ALA A 97 21.50 -23.77 3.20
N GLN A 98 22.21 -24.09 4.27
CA GLN A 98 22.19 -23.32 5.51
C GLN A 98 23.09 -22.10 5.39
N GLY A 99 22.55 -20.90 5.65
CA GLY A 99 23.32 -19.66 5.63
C GLY A 99 24.31 -19.54 6.82
N PRO A 100 25.26 -18.59 6.79
CA PRO A 100 26.25 -18.38 7.86
C PRO A 100 25.65 -18.10 9.25
N THR A 101 24.41 -17.63 9.30
CA THR A 101 23.65 -17.34 10.53
C THR A 101 22.71 -18.47 10.95
N GLY A 102 22.76 -19.62 10.28
CA GLY A 102 21.92 -20.77 10.64
C GLY A 102 20.45 -20.65 10.20
N VAL A 103 20.14 -19.81 9.23
CA VAL A 103 18.80 -19.71 8.63
C VAL A 103 18.78 -20.38 7.25
N SER A 104 17.76 -21.20 7.00
CA SER A 104 17.47 -21.83 5.71
C SER A 104 16.15 -21.29 5.14
N PRO A 105 15.97 -21.29 3.80
CA PRO A 105 14.70 -20.91 3.19
C PRO A 105 13.59 -21.88 3.62
N THR A 106 12.48 -21.36 4.16
CA THR A 106 11.35 -22.15 4.65
C THR A 106 10.48 -22.67 3.50
N GLU A 107 9.65 -23.68 3.78
CA GLU A 107 8.77 -24.36 2.82
C GLU A 107 7.74 -23.43 2.12
N GLU A 108 7.55 -22.21 2.63
CA GLU A 108 6.68 -21.18 2.03
C GLU A 108 7.35 -20.39 0.90
N GLY A 109 8.59 -20.72 0.52
CA GLY A 109 9.32 -20.02 -0.54
C GLY A 109 9.79 -18.62 -0.14
N ILE A 110 10.01 -18.40 1.16
CA ILE A 110 10.46 -17.10 1.70
C ILE A 110 11.97 -16.95 1.50
N TYR A 111 12.37 -15.87 0.85
CA TYR A 111 13.77 -15.53 0.64
C TYR A 111 14.41 -15.03 1.95
N GLY A 112 15.61 -15.55 2.27
CA GLY A 112 16.35 -15.17 3.48
C GLY A 112 17.12 -13.84 3.35
N GLY A 113 17.78 -13.42 4.44
CA GLY A 113 18.62 -12.23 4.49
C GLY A 113 17.83 -10.92 4.60
N GLU A 114 18.32 -9.82 4.03
CA GLU A 114 17.70 -8.49 4.14
C GLU A 114 16.30 -8.43 3.50
N THR A 115 15.99 -9.38 2.61
CA THR A 115 14.66 -9.54 2.02
C THR A 115 13.59 -9.98 3.03
N CYS A 116 13.98 -10.48 4.21
CA CYS A 116 13.10 -10.74 5.36
C CYS A 116 12.42 -9.46 5.91
N ILE A 117 12.88 -8.25 5.57
CA ILE A 117 12.16 -7.03 6.00
C ILE A 117 10.91 -6.80 5.11
N PHE A 118 10.89 -7.38 3.91
CA PHE A 118 9.77 -7.31 2.98
C PHE A 118 8.78 -8.48 3.13
N ARG A 119 9.05 -9.45 4.03
CA ARG A 119 8.17 -10.60 4.38
C ARG A 119 8.55 -11.19 5.75
N ILE A 120 7.59 -11.60 6.59
CA ILE A 120 7.88 -12.24 7.90
C ILE A 120 8.82 -13.45 7.75
N CYS A 121 10.02 -13.39 8.35
CA CYS A 121 10.89 -14.55 8.57
C CYS A 121 10.55 -15.18 9.93
N VAL A 122 9.96 -16.38 9.92
CA VAL A 122 9.68 -17.13 11.16
C VAL A 122 10.95 -17.86 11.59
N LEU A 123 11.52 -17.44 12.71
CA LEU A 123 12.47 -18.24 13.49
C LEU A 123 11.70 -19.43 14.09
N HIS A 124 11.67 -20.57 13.41
CA HIS A 124 11.38 -21.83 14.08
C HIS A 124 12.70 -22.36 14.65
N GLY A 125 12.86 -22.18 15.96
CA GLY A 125 13.75 -22.97 16.81
C GLY A 125 12.91 -23.84 17.72
#